data_AF-A0A0Q4U5W8-F1
#
_entry.id   AF-A0A0Q4U5W8-F1
#
_cell.length_a   1.000
_cell.length_b   1.000
_cell.length_c   1.000
_cell.angle_alpha   90.00
_cell.angle_beta   90.00
_cell.angle_gamma   90.00
#
_symmetry.space_group_name_H-M   'P 1'
#
loop_
_entity.id
_entity.type
_entity.pdbx_description
1 polymer ?
#
loop_
_entity_poly.entity_id
_entity_poly.type
_entity_poly.pdbx_seq_one_letter_code
_entity_poly.pdbx_strand_id
1 'polypeptide(L)'
;MVAGCATTPPEKPVLTNRALARAATKCHVRSLGVHYSRTGKLPYGDYLVPLAERDAAPDDQPSFHCMSEALKGYRRDYLGLVVKDPVVQPRK
;
A
#
# COMPACT_ATOMS: atom_id res chain seq x y z
N MET A 1 -7.02 2.48 -44.61
CA MET A 1 -7.30 1.62 -43.44
C MET A 1 -6.40 2.06 -42.32
N VAL A 2 -6.99 2.39 -41.18
CA VAL A 2 -6.35 3.07 -40.04
C VAL A 2 -5.29 2.14 -39.43
N ALA A 3 -4.06 2.64 -39.31
CA ALA A 3 -3.00 1.98 -38.58
C ALA A 3 -3.43 1.85 -37.11
N GLY A 4 -3.73 0.61 -36.68
CA GLY A 4 -3.97 0.31 -35.28
C GLY A 4 -2.68 0.52 -34.52
N CYS A 5 -2.55 1.67 -33.85
CA CYS A 5 -1.52 1.89 -32.85
C CYS A 5 -1.62 0.75 -31.84
N ALA A 6 -0.59 -0.10 -31.80
CA ALA A 6 -0.41 -1.05 -30.72
C ALA A 6 -0.38 -0.23 -29.42
N THR A 7 -1.48 -0.25 -28.67
CA THR A 7 -1.55 0.31 -27.33
C THR A 7 -0.46 -0.37 -26.53
N THR A 8 0.56 0.40 -26.17
CA THR A 8 1.50 0.08 -25.11
C THR A 8 0.72 -0.52 -23.93
N PRO A 9 1.22 -1.59 -23.28
CA PRO A 9 0.57 -2.15 -22.11
C PRO A 9 0.25 -0.99 -21.16
N PRO A 10 -0.99 -0.86 -20.68
CA PRO A 10 -1.39 0.30 -19.91
C PRO A 10 -0.42 0.44 -18.75
N GLU A 11 0.23 1.61 -18.64
CA GLU A 11 1.02 1.93 -17.46
C GLU A 11 0.21 1.58 -16.22
N LYS A 12 0.83 0.88 -15.28
CA LYS A 12 0.13 0.50 -14.05
C LYS A 12 -0.47 1.75 -13.42
N PRO A 13 -1.76 1.75 -13.07
CA PRO A 13 -2.43 2.94 -12.56
C PRO A 13 -1.71 3.47 -11.31
N VAL A 14 -1.66 4.79 -11.18
CA VAL A 14 -1.09 5.45 -10.01
C VAL A 14 -1.91 5.10 -8.78
N LEU A 15 -1.24 4.78 -7.67
CA LEU A 15 -1.91 4.50 -6.40
C LEU A 15 -2.64 5.76 -5.92
N THR A 16 -3.93 5.62 -5.58
CA THR A 16 -4.76 6.71 -5.04
C THR A 16 -5.26 6.37 -3.64
N ASN A 17 -5.60 7.40 -2.84
CA ASN A 17 -6.21 7.22 -1.52
C ASN A 17 -7.45 6.31 -1.57
N ARG A 18 -8.25 6.41 -2.63
CA ARG A 18 -9.45 5.60 -2.81
C ARG A 18 -9.12 4.13 -3.09
N ALA A 19 -8.11 3.87 -3.93
CA ALA A 19 -7.65 2.52 -4.22
C ALA A 19 -7.05 1.86 -2.97
N LEU A 20 -6.22 2.60 -2.23
CA LEU A 20 -5.63 2.15 -0.98
C LEU A 20 -6.71 1.83 0.07
N ALA A 21 -7.68 2.72 0.27
CA ALA A 21 -8.77 2.50 1.22
C ALA A 21 -9.60 1.25 0.88
N ARG A 22 -9.88 1.01 -0.41
CA ARG A 22 -10.59 -0.20 -0.86
C ARG A 22 -9.81 -1.48 -0.58
N ALA A 23 -8.50 -1.48 -0.87
CA ALA A 23 -7.63 -2.61 -0.56
C ALA A 23 -7.57 -2.87 0.94
N ALA A 24 -7.39 -1.81 1.74
CA ALA A 24 -7.34 -1.89 3.20
C ALA A 24 -8.64 -2.48 3.79
N THR A 25 -9.80 -2.03 3.33
CA THR A 25 -11.10 -2.61 3.74
C THR A 25 -11.21 -4.09 3.38
N LYS A 26 -10.77 -4.49 2.18
CA LYS A 26 -10.77 -5.90 1.76
C LYS A 26 -9.87 -6.78 2.63
N CYS A 27 -8.76 -6.22 3.10
CA CYS A 27 -7.78 -6.91 3.94
C CYS A 27 -7.99 -6.69 5.44
N HIS A 28 -9.12 -6.09 5.85
CA HIS A 28 -9.44 -5.79 7.25
C HIS A 28 -8.36 -4.98 8.00
N VAL A 29 -7.62 -4.14 7.28
CA VAL A 29 -6.61 -3.22 7.85
C VAL A 29 -7.04 -1.76 7.71
N ARG A 30 -6.37 -0.88 8.46
CA ARG A 30 -6.64 0.56 8.41
C ARG A 30 -5.65 1.26 7.47
N SER A 31 -6.18 1.86 6.40
CA SER A 31 -5.41 2.78 5.55
C SER A 31 -5.03 4.06 6.32
N LEU A 32 -3.79 4.52 6.15
CA LEU A 32 -3.29 5.79 6.67
C LEU A 32 -3.22 6.88 5.59
N GLY A 33 -3.13 6.49 4.31
CA GLY A 33 -3.17 7.41 3.18
C GLY A 33 -2.03 7.16 2.19
N VAL A 34 -2.09 7.85 1.06
CA VAL A 34 -1.07 7.82 0.00
C VAL A 34 -0.20 9.06 0.08
N HIS A 35 1.11 8.84 0.04
CA HIS A 35 2.14 9.84 -0.01
C HIS A 35 2.58 10.05 -1.45
N TYR A 36 2.38 11.27 -1.95
CA TYR A 36 2.86 11.68 -3.27
C TYR A 36 4.13 12.50 -3.09
N SER A 37 5.23 12.07 -3.71
CA SER A 37 6.45 12.86 -3.71
C SER A 37 6.48 13.82 -4.90
N ARG A 38 6.81 15.08 -4.63
CA ARG A 38 7.09 16.08 -5.67
C ARG A 38 8.48 15.93 -6.29
N THR A 39 9.37 15.14 -5.67
CA THR A 39 10.78 14.99 -6.07
C THR A 39 11.05 13.73 -6.91
N GLY A 40 10.02 13.16 -7.53
CA GLY A 40 10.17 12.01 -8.43
C GLY A 40 10.24 10.65 -7.71
N LYS A 41 9.97 10.59 -6.41
CA LYS A 41 9.77 9.28 -5.73
C LYS A 41 8.40 8.71 -6.07
N LEU A 42 8.37 7.39 -6.21
CA LEU A 42 7.16 6.60 -6.46
C LEU A 42 6.12 6.83 -5.34
N PRO A 43 4.85 7.12 -5.67
CA PRO A 43 3.81 7.36 -4.66
C PRO A 43 3.48 6.10 -3.88
N TYR A 44 3.59 6.10 -2.56
CA TYR A 44 3.35 4.92 -1.73
C TYR A 44 2.21 5.13 -0.74
N GLY A 45 1.53 4.06 -0.37
CA GLY A 45 0.43 4.05 0.57
C GLY A 45 0.81 3.36 1.88
N ASP A 46 0.46 4.01 2.99
CA ASP A 46 0.69 3.47 4.32
C ASP A 46 -0.59 2.85 4.89
N TYR A 47 -0.43 1.77 5.64
CA TYR A 47 -1.50 1.13 6.41
C TYR A 47 -0.97 0.63 7.75
N LEU A 48 -1.88 0.46 8.71
CA LEU A 48 -1.56 -0.11 10.02
C LEU A 48 -1.55 -1.63 9.94
N VAL A 49 -0.42 -2.21 10.36
CA VAL A 49 -0.30 -3.65 10.60
C VAL A 49 -1.09 -4.01 11.87
N PRO A 50 -1.93 -5.06 11.84
CA PRO A 50 -2.62 -5.54 13.03
C PRO A 50 -1.65 -5.91 14.15
N LEU A 51 -2.02 -5.65 15.41
CA LEU A 51 -1.16 -5.95 16.57
C LEU A 51 -0.80 -7.43 16.68
N ALA A 52 -1.69 -8.33 16.25
CA ALA A 52 -1.44 -9.77 16.22
C ALA A 52 -0.32 -10.18 15.24
N GLU A 53 0.03 -9.30 14.30
CA GLU A 53 1.03 -9.53 13.25
C GLU A 53 2.32 -8.75 13.51
N ARG A 54 2.41 -8.01 14.62
CA ARG A 54 3.48 -7.06 14.92
C ARG A 54 4.88 -7.69 14.88
N ASP A 55 5.03 -8.88 15.46
CA ASP A 55 6.32 -9.55 15.63
C ASP A 55 6.65 -10.49 14.46
N ALA A 56 5.73 -10.66 13.51
CA ALA A 56 5.97 -11.44 12.31
C ALA A 56 6.83 -10.65 11.32
N ALA A 57 7.73 -11.34 10.61
CA ALA A 57 8.44 -10.73 9.49
C ALA A 57 7.43 -10.26 8.43
N PRO A 58 7.69 -9.20 7.66
CA PRO A 58 6.74 -8.68 6.67
C PRO A 58 6.22 -9.75 5.70
N ASP A 59 7.08 -10.68 5.26
CA ASP A 59 6.71 -11.79 4.38
C ASP A 59 5.90 -12.90 5.09
N ASP A 60 5.74 -12.85 6.41
CA ASP A 60 4.91 -13.76 7.19
C ASP A 60 3.59 -13.10 7.66
N GLN A 61 3.43 -11.79 7.44
CA GLN A 61 2.22 -11.04 7.84
C GLN A 61 1.07 -11.30 6.86
N PRO A 62 -0.05 -11.92 7.28
CA PRO A 62 -1.22 -12.13 6.42
C PRO A 62 -1.75 -10.83 5.79
N SER A 63 -1.70 -9.73 6.53
CA SER A 63 -2.12 -8.42 6.03
C SER A 63 -1.24 -7.91 4.89
N PHE A 64 0.07 -8.14 4.95
CA PHE A 64 1.02 -7.78 3.89
C PHE A 64 0.77 -8.55 2.60
N HIS A 65 0.53 -9.86 2.68
CA HIS A 65 0.17 -10.69 1.52
C HIS A 65 -1.13 -10.23 0.87
N CYS A 66 -2.17 -10.00 1.67
CA CYS A 66 -3.46 -9.55 1.16
C CYS A 66 -3.33 -8.19 0.46
N MET A 67 -2.65 -7.23 1.08
CA MET A 67 -2.42 -5.90 0.50
C MET A 67 -1.59 -5.96 -0.78
N SER A 68 -0.55 -6.79 -0.80
CA SER A 68 0.30 -7.00 -1.98
C SER A 68 -0.48 -7.57 -3.16
N GLU A 69 -1.35 -8.56 -2.94
CA GLU A 69 -2.20 -9.10 -4.00
C GLU A 69 -3.29 -8.12 -4.42
N ALA A 70 -3.92 -7.40 -3.47
CA ALA A 70 -4.93 -6.39 -3.78
C ALA A 70 -4.37 -5.22 -4.61
N LEU A 71 -3.07 -4.93 -4.48
CA LEU A 71 -2.38 -3.83 -5.15
C LEU A 71 -1.35 -4.30 -6.20
N LYS A 72 -1.36 -5.59 -6.57
CA LYS A 72 -0.47 -6.18 -7.59
C LYS A 72 -0.52 -5.44 -8.93
N GLY A 73 -1.69 -4.91 -9.26
CA GLY A 73 -1.94 -4.06 -10.43
C GLY A 73 -1.35 -2.64 -10.34
N TYR A 74 -0.94 -2.19 -9.15
CA TYR A 74 -0.41 -0.84 -8.92
C TYR A 74 1.13 -0.80 -8.90
N ARG A 75 1.87 -1.89 -8.58
CA ARG A 75 3.35 -2.03 -8.39
C ARG A 75 3.70 -2.16 -6.90
N ARG A 76 4.72 -2.97 -6.63
CA ARG A 76 5.20 -3.38 -5.30
C ARG A 76 5.86 -2.24 -4.52
N ASP A 77 6.41 -1.24 -5.23
CA ASP A 77 7.10 -0.08 -4.65
C ASP A 77 6.17 0.94 -3.97
N TYR A 78 4.86 0.71 -4.02
CA TYR A 78 3.85 1.65 -3.55
C TYR A 78 3.26 1.30 -2.17
N LEU A 79 3.91 0.43 -1.40
CA LEU A 79 3.43 0.05 -0.05
C LEU A 79 4.47 0.42 1.02
N GLY A 80 4.03 1.20 2.01
CA GLY A 80 4.77 1.44 3.25
C GLY A 80 4.08 0.74 4.43
N LEU A 81 4.85 0.06 5.27
CA LEU A 81 4.34 -0.57 6.48
C LEU A 81 4.59 0.35 7.68
N VAL A 82 3.54 0.60 8.47
CA VAL A 82 3.64 1.36 9.71
C VAL A 82 3.21 0.49 10.88
N VAL A 83 4.20 0.09 11.69
CA VAL A 83 3.97 -0.57 12.97
C VAL A 83 3.89 0.52 14.04
N LYS A 84 2.71 0.73 14.64
CA LYS A 84 2.60 1.60 15.81
C LYS A 84 2.94 0.80 17.07
N ASP A 85 4.04 1.16 17.71
CA ASP A 85 4.24 0.84 19.12
C ASP A 85 3.10 1.47 19.95
N PRO A 86 2.52 0.76 20.93
CA PRO A 86 1.64 1.39 21.90
C PRO A 86 2.49 2.40 22.68
N VAL A 87 2.32 3.68 22.31
CA VAL A 87 2.74 4.90 23.02
C VAL A 87 3.52 4.61 24.31
N VAL A 88 4.85 4.69 24.24
CA VAL A 88 5.62 5.04 25.44
C VAL A 88 5.16 6.44 25.81
N GLN A 89 4.18 6.53 26.71
CA GLN A 89 3.82 7.79 27.30
C GLN A 89 5.08 8.30 28.02
N PRO A 90 5.57 9.52 27.76
CA PRO A 90 6.56 10.10 28.63
C PRO A 90 5.91 10.23 30.01
N ARG A 91 6.40 9.44 30.98
CA ARG A 91 6.12 9.72 32.39
C ARG A 91 6.66 11.11 32.65
N LYS A 92 5.77 11.99 33.13
CA LYS A 92 6.11 13.31 33.66
C LYS A 92 7.23 13.23 34.69
#